data_AF-A0A6N1AGF2-F1
#
_entry.id   AF-A0A6N1AGF2-F1
#
_cell.length_a   1.000
_cell.length_b   1.000
_cell.length_c   1.000
_cell.angle_alpha   90.00
_cell.angle_beta   90.00
_cell.angle_gamma   90.00
#
_symmetry.space_group_name_H-M   'P 1'
#
loop_
_entity.id
_entity.type
_entity.pdbx_description
1 polymer ?
#
loop_
_entity_poly.entity_id
_entity_poly.type
_entity_poly.pdbx_seq_one_letter_code
_entity_poly.pdbx_strand_id
1 'polypeptide(L)'
;MTDEIRPEELHQDELRHKIDALVARLPASLVYSLLSEIEGMDSEPTDRVQLVRQYVIEYLNRQRTNRARRLFTNLFEAFLIDDDVLYHGGVAVPGMLQRVDVGALWEALSRDAFPLLAVEAQEMLDEMARGEVIDRILRSPVATVMKERMRVAAVKHLDAVLANKKAMEELLAGMSRNRPRRTRLMSGFLEKTPTIDVNTLRLMHLVLTHAEGAGKPVADRLEEFPASCSGEAEANRLADRLLDATDQLRDRCGDDLANLLPLSVLTVKRNYPVAALYIRQSGVDPGRGDAMTAALTGHFIGVTRALTAALTVILKLNDRVPGSAIRPSAKEKARLEALVQRLDQLVHAATSAGLMEDRRSEPAFRNAWTQAAKIIGSRVAAVAMERSAQAAAARRQPVIDHADIVWLDRLLWRWQGMSRDFGFETYDLVKWRESLLEELRANVEKAMKFEETDPLDERMEHLLRIDGIAGVFGQRVSAWIPTFSHNMTRLLSHRLERGGELGAEEQAIIDDLVATARTEVGKSRYWKSNELMDLIELSERTRQVG
;
A
#
# COMPACT_ATOMS: atom_id res chain seq x y z
N MET A 1 19.43 -29.16 -50.40
CA MET A 1 20.15 -27.88 -50.45
C MET A 1 20.33 -27.44 -49.02
N THR A 2 21.50 -27.75 -48.47
CA THR A 2 21.95 -27.40 -47.12
C THR A 2 22.65 -26.06 -47.23
N ASP A 3 22.10 -25.02 -46.60
CA ASP A 3 22.77 -23.73 -46.46
C ASP A 3 24.05 -23.93 -45.64
N GLU A 4 25.20 -23.65 -46.28
CA GLU A 4 26.49 -23.52 -45.60
C GLU A 4 26.49 -22.20 -44.82
N ILE A 5 26.27 -22.29 -43.50
CA ILE A 5 26.40 -21.17 -42.56
C ILE A 5 27.86 -20.70 -42.58
N ARG A 6 28.09 -19.41 -42.83
CA ARG A 6 29.44 -18.85 -42.99
C ARG A 6 30.15 -18.74 -41.62
N PRO A 7 31.50 -18.89 -41.55
CA PRO A 7 32.26 -18.79 -40.30
C PRO A 7 32.09 -17.47 -39.52
N GLU A 8 31.78 -16.38 -40.24
CA GLU A 8 31.51 -15.06 -39.66
C GLU A 8 30.17 -15.00 -38.91
N GLU A 9 29.15 -15.74 -39.36
CA GLU A 9 27.83 -15.81 -38.71
C GLU A 9 27.91 -16.55 -37.37
N LEU A 10 28.72 -17.62 -37.30
CA LEU A 10 29.00 -18.36 -36.06
C LEU A 10 29.68 -17.48 -34.99
N HIS A 11 30.58 -16.58 -35.38
CA HIS A 11 31.25 -15.66 -34.45
C HIS A 11 30.32 -14.56 -33.92
N GLN A 12 29.37 -14.09 -34.74
CA GLN A 12 28.38 -13.10 -34.32
C GLN A 12 27.36 -13.69 -33.34
N ASP A 13 26.90 -14.93 -33.57
CA ASP A 13 25.96 -15.61 -32.67
C ASP A 13 26.56 -15.91 -31.28
N GLU A 14 27.85 -16.30 -31.23
CA GLU A 14 28.54 -16.46 -29.94
C GLU A 14 28.69 -15.13 -29.19
N LEU A 15 29.00 -14.05 -29.91
CA LEU A 15 29.11 -12.71 -29.34
C LEU A 15 27.76 -12.22 -28.82
N ARG A 16 26.68 -12.47 -29.56
CA ARG A 16 25.30 -12.18 -29.16
C ARG A 16 24.93 -12.89 -27.86
N HIS A 17 25.19 -14.20 -27.77
CA HIS A 17 24.92 -14.96 -26.54
C HIS A 17 25.72 -14.48 -25.34
N LYS A 18 26.99 -14.08 -25.54
CA LYS A 18 27.81 -13.51 -24.45
C LYS A 18 27.28 -12.16 -23.99
N ILE A 19 26.85 -11.30 -24.91
CA ILE A 19 26.27 -9.99 -24.59
C ILE A 19 24.92 -10.15 -23.89
N ASP A 20 24.02 -11.01 -24.40
CA ASP A 20 22.75 -11.31 -23.75
C ASP A 20 22.94 -11.82 -22.32
N ALA A 21 23.91 -12.73 -22.10
CA ALA A 21 24.22 -13.25 -20.77
C ALA A 21 24.79 -12.19 -19.82
N LEU A 22 25.57 -11.23 -20.32
CA LEU A 22 26.11 -10.12 -19.53
C LEU A 22 25.01 -9.11 -19.17
N VAL A 23 24.21 -8.70 -20.16
CA VAL A 23 23.16 -7.71 -19.99
C VAL A 23 22.01 -8.26 -19.12
N ALA A 24 21.70 -9.56 -19.22
CA ALA A 24 20.70 -10.22 -18.36
C ALA A 24 21.05 -10.20 -16.86
N ARG A 25 22.33 -10.05 -16.52
CA ARG A 25 22.82 -10.00 -15.12
C ARG A 25 22.86 -8.58 -14.57
N LEU A 26 22.64 -7.56 -15.41
CA LEU A 26 22.70 -6.16 -15.01
C LEU A 26 21.31 -5.59 -14.70
N PRO A 27 21.18 -4.77 -13.63
CA PRO A 27 20.04 -3.88 -13.45
C PRO A 27 19.83 -2.98 -14.68
N ALA A 28 18.57 -2.75 -15.07
CA ALA A 28 18.24 -1.99 -16.28
C ALA A 28 18.89 -0.59 -16.31
N SER A 29 19.01 0.08 -15.16
CA SER A 29 19.68 1.40 -15.05
C SER A 29 21.14 1.37 -15.51
N LEU A 30 21.88 0.30 -15.21
CA LEU A 30 23.27 0.13 -15.62
C LEU A 30 23.39 -0.22 -17.11
N VAL A 31 22.37 -0.86 -17.69
CA VAL A 31 22.30 -1.13 -19.14
C VAL A 31 22.12 0.16 -19.94
N TYR A 32 21.32 1.11 -19.43
CA TYR A 32 21.20 2.44 -20.03
C TYR A 32 22.48 3.27 -19.93
N SER A 33 23.21 3.18 -18.79
CA SER A 33 24.53 3.81 -18.65
C SER A 33 25.54 3.25 -19.66
N LEU A 34 25.58 1.94 -19.83
CA LEU A 34 26.44 1.27 -20.81
C LEU A 34 26.13 1.72 -22.25
N LEU A 35 24.85 1.88 -22.61
CA LEU A 35 24.48 2.46 -23.91
C LEU A 35 24.98 3.90 -24.07
N SER A 36 24.86 4.72 -23.02
CA SER A 36 25.34 6.11 -23.04
C SER A 36 26.86 6.20 -23.14
N GLU A 37 27.61 5.29 -22.53
CA GLU A 37 29.07 5.22 -22.64
C GLU A 37 29.52 4.81 -24.05
N ILE A 38 28.83 3.83 -24.66
CA ILE A 38 29.06 3.42 -26.05
C ILE A 38 28.82 4.59 -27.02
N GLU A 39 27.80 5.40 -26.78
CA GLU A 39 27.48 6.57 -27.60
C GLU A 39 28.42 7.76 -27.38
N GLY A 40 29.08 7.83 -26.22
CA GLY A 40 30.06 8.87 -25.88
C GLY A 40 31.50 8.56 -26.33
N MET A 41 31.73 7.47 -27.08
CA MET A 41 33.05 7.15 -27.63
C MET A 41 33.37 8.07 -28.83
N ASP A 42 34.28 9.03 -28.65
CA ASP A 42 34.67 10.10 -29.61
C ASP A 42 35.32 9.63 -30.94
N SER A 43 35.40 8.32 -31.20
CA SER A 43 36.03 7.75 -32.41
C SER A 43 35.00 7.01 -33.25
N GLU A 44 35.12 7.04 -34.58
CA GLU A 44 34.25 6.26 -35.49
C GLU A 44 34.07 4.83 -34.95
N PRO A 45 32.84 4.47 -34.54
CA PRO A 45 32.64 3.23 -33.80
C PRO A 45 32.95 2.05 -34.72
N THR A 46 33.91 1.22 -34.30
CA THR A 46 34.25 -0.03 -34.97
C THR A 46 33.00 -0.90 -35.15
N ASP A 47 32.93 -1.73 -36.19
CA ASP A 47 31.78 -2.61 -36.47
C ASP A 47 31.34 -3.42 -35.24
N ARG A 48 32.31 -3.83 -34.41
CA ARG A 48 32.07 -4.54 -33.15
C ARG A 48 31.33 -3.69 -32.11
N VAL A 49 31.61 -2.39 -32.02
CA VAL A 49 30.94 -1.45 -31.10
C VAL A 49 29.50 -1.20 -31.59
N GLN A 50 29.31 -1.07 -32.90
CA GLN A 50 27.96 -0.93 -33.49
C GLN A 50 27.11 -2.19 -33.24
N LEU A 51 27.70 -3.37 -33.36
CA LEU A 51 27.03 -4.64 -33.09
C LEU A 51 26.65 -4.79 -31.61
N VAL A 52 27.54 -4.42 -30.69
CA VAL A 52 27.23 -4.39 -29.24
C VAL A 52 26.09 -3.41 -28.95
N ARG A 53 26.13 -2.20 -29.54
CA ARG A 53 25.05 -1.22 -29.43
C ARG A 53 23.71 -1.81 -29.89
N GLN A 54 23.70 -2.46 -31.05
CA GLN A 54 22.50 -3.07 -31.61
C GLN A 54 21.91 -4.15 -30.68
N TYR A 55 22.74 -5.04 -30.14
CA TYR A 55 22.26 -6.07 -29.21
C TYR A 55 21.76 -5.51 -27.88
N VAL A 56 22.40 -4.47 -27.34
CA VAL A 56 21.90 -3.78 -26.14
C VAL A 56 20.53 -3.13 -26.40
N ILE A 57 20.35 -2.51 -27.57
CA ILE A 57 19.06 -1.93 -27.99
C ILE A 57 18.00 -3.02 -28.15
N GLU A 58 18.31 -4.13 -28.84
CA GLU A 58 17.40 -5.27 -28.98
C GLU A 58 16.99 -5.81 -27.61
N TYR A 59 17.93 -5.99 -26.70
CA TYR A 59 17.67 -6.45 -25.33
C TYR A 59 16.72 -5.51 -24.58
N LEU A 60 17.00 -4.20 -24.59
CA LEU A 60 16.17 -3.19 -23.93
C LEU A 60 14.75 -3.12 -24.50
N ASN A 61 14.62 -3.35 -25.81
CA ASN A 61 13.34 -3.29 -26.51
C ASN A 61 12.55 -4.62 -26.48
N ARG A 62 13.20 -5.76 -26.19
CA ARG A 62 12.60 -7.11 -26.28
C ARG A 62 11.34 -7.31 -25.44
N GLN A 63 11.31 -6.78 -24.22
CA GLN A 63 10.15 -6.91 -23.32
C GLN A 63 9.08 -5.84 -23.56
N ARG A 64 9.32 -4.91 -24.49
CA ARG A 64 8.51 -3.72 -24.70
C ARG A 64 7.63 -3.82 -25.95
N THR A 65 6.91 -4.93 -26.08
CA THR A 65 5.95 -5.19 -27.15
C THR A 65 4.71 -4.28 -27.04
N ASN A 66 3.99 -4.09 -28.15
CA ASN A 66 2.85 -3.16 -28.29
C ASN A 66 3.26 -1.68 -28.17
N ARG A 67 4.19 -1.26 -29.03
CA ARG A 67 4.76 0.10 -29.04
C ARG A 67 3.71 1.16 -29.39
N ALA A 68 2.81 0.87 -30.33
CA ALA A 68 1.70 1.76 -30.69
C ALA A 68 0.74 1.99 -29.51
N ARG A 69 0.40 0.93 -28.77
CA ARG A 69 -0.39 1.05 -27.53
C ARG A 69 0.28 1.97 -26.52
N ARG A 70 1.59 1.80 -26.30
CA ARG A 70 2.36 2.64 -25.37
C ARG A 70 2.34 4.11 -25.79
N LEU A 71 2.57 4.36 -27.08
CA LEU A 71 2.50 5.71 -27.65
C LEU A 71 1.13 6.36 -27.42
N PHE A 72 0.05 5.60 -27.62
CA PHE A 72 -1.30 6.09 -27.37
C PHE A 72 -1.57 6.32 -25.88
N THR A 73 -1.23 5.36 -25.00
CA THR A 73 -1.46 5.50 -23.56
C THR A 73 -0.67 6.64 -22.93
N ASN A 74 0.45 7.05 -23.56
CA ASN A 74 1.27 8.18 -23.12
C ASN A 74 0.46 9.50 -23.07
N LEU A 75 -0.58 9.64 -23.89
CA LEU A 75 -1.50 10.80 -23.87
C LEU A 75 -2.18 11.02 -22.51
N PHE A 76 -2.22 9.98 -21.66
CA PHE A 76 -2.87 10.01 -20.35
C PHE A 76 -1.87 9.99 -19.19
N GLU A 77 -0.57 9.85 -19.44
CA GLU A 77 0.41 9.40 -18.42
C GLU A 77 0.41 10.27 -17.15
N ALA A 78 0.24 11.59 -17.28
CA ALA A 78 0.18 12.51 -16.15
C ALA A 78 -0.99 12.24 -15.19
N PHE A 79 -2.08 11.64 -15.69
CA PHE A 79 -3.33 11.40 -14.96
C PHE A 79 -3.58 9.93 -14.66
N LEU A 80 -2.70 9.03 -15.12
CA LEU A 80 -2.85 7.59 -14.93
C LEU A 80 -2.52 7.17 -13.50
N ILE A 81 -3.31 6.23 -13.00
CA ILE A 81 -3.05 5.55 -11.73
C ILE A 81 -3.03 4.04 -11.90
N ASP A 82 -2.30 3.39 -10.99
CA ASP A 82 -2.25 1.94 -10.81
C ASP A 82 -2.66 1.63 -9.36
N ASP A 83 -3.95 1.83 -9.05
CA ASP A 83 -4.50 1.73 -7.69
C ASP A 83 -5.66 0.75 -7.61
N ASP A 84 -5.37 -0.51 -7.32
CA ASP A 84 -6.38 -1.57 -7.24
C ASP A 84 -7.38 -1.36 -6.09
N VAL A 85 -7.01 -0.58 -5.07
CA VAL A 85 -7.84 -0.31 -3.89
C VAL A 85 -9.11 0.45 -4.25
N LEU A 86 -9.05 1.36 -5.22
CA LEU A 86 -10.20 2.18 -5.59
C LEU A 86 -11.32 1.38 -6.27
N TYR A 87 -11.02 0.19 -6.83
CA TYR A 87 -12.06 -0.71 -7.34
C TYR A 87 -13.01 -1.21 -6.25
N HIS A 88 -12.56 -1.24 -4.98
CA HIS A 88 -13.41 -1.62 -3.86
C HIS A 88 -14.46 -0.55 -3.49
N GLY A 89 -14.34 0.67 -4.04
CA GLY A 89 -15.34 1.74 -3.86
C GLY A 89 -16.74 1.34 -4.34
N GLY A 90 -16.83 0.41 -5.29
CA GLY A 90 -18.09 -0.12 -5.84
C GLY A 90 -18.82 0.82 -6.79
N VAL A 91 -18.40 2.08 -6.87
CA VAL A 91 -18.85 3.11 -7.80
C VAL A 91 -17.64 3.74 -8.50
N ALA A 92 -17.87 4.47 -9.60
CA ALA A 92 -16.82 5.26 -10.21
C ALA A 92 -16.40 6.41 -9.28
N VAL A 93 -15.09 6.56 -9.10
CA VAL A 93 -14.49 7.63 -8.30
C VAL A 93 -14.11 8.76 -9.25
N PRO A 94 -14.58 10.01 -9.06
CA PRO A 94 -14.17 11.12 -9.90
C PRO A 94 -12.64 11.28 -9.96
N GLY A 95 -12.11 11.62 -11.13
CA GLY A 95 -10.67 11.72 -11.36
C GLY A 95 -9.91 10.39 -11.48
N MET A 96 -10.57 9.25 -11.22
CA MET A 96 -9.94 7.93 -11.32
C MET A 96 -9.76 7.53 -12.77
N LEU A 97 -8.50 7.49 -13.22
CA LEU A 97 -8.14 6.99 -14.55
C LEU A 97 -7.12 5.85 -14.45
N GLN A 98 -7.61 4.61 -14.43
CA GLN A 98 -6.74 3.44 -14.30
C GLN A 98 -6.08 3.08 -15.63
N ARG A 99 -4.80 2.70 -15.58
CA ARG A 99 -4.03 2.26 -16.75
C ARG A 99 -4.70 1.08 -17.48
N VAL A 100 -5.34 0.19 -16.73
CA VAL A 100 -6.11 -0.95 -17.28
C VAL A 100 -7.30 -0.49 -18.13
N ASP A 101 -7.97 0.59 -17.73
CA ASP A 101 -9.17 1.08 -18.40
C ASP A 101 -8.79 1.84 -19.68
N VAL A 102 -7.72 2.64 -19.65
CA VAL A 102 -7.15 3.25 -20.87
C VAL A 102 -6.63 2.18 -21.83
N GLY A 103 -6.09 1.07 -21.30
CA GLY A 103 -5.76 -0.10 -22.09
C GLY A 103 -6.97 -0.74 -22.79
N ALA A 104 -8.14 -0.75 -22.15
CA ALA A 104 -9.39 -1.20 -22.77
C ALA A 104 -9.87 -0.22 -23.84
N LEU A 105 -9.71 1.07 -23.61
CA LEU A 105 -10.02 2.11 -24.59
C LEU A 105 -9.16 1.95 -25.86
N TRP A 106 -7.86 1.73 -25.70
CA TRP A 106 -6.96 1.44 -26.83
C TRP A 106 -7.46 0.25 -27.67
N GLU A 107 -7.80 -0.87 -27.03
CA GLU A 107 -8.25 -2.06 -27.74
C GLU A 107 -9.56 -1.85 -28.52
N ALA A 108 -10.46 -1.02 -27.98
CA ALA A 108 -11.68 -0.66 -28.70
C ALA A 108 -11.36 0.27 -29.89
N LEU A 109 -10.63 1.35 -29.65
CA LEU A 109 -10.36 2.36 -30.68
C LEU A 109 -9.43 1.88 -31.79
N SER A 110 -8.42 1.07 -31.46
CA SER A 110 -7.53 0.45 -32.46
C SER A 110 -8.24 -0.58 -33.34
N ARG A 111 -9.45 -1.02 -32.98
CA ARG A 111 -10.29 -1.85 -33.84
C ARG A 111 -11.32 -1.02 -34.61
N ASP A 112 -11.97 -0.09 -33.92
CA ASP A 112 -13.21 0.53 -34.40
C ASP A 112 -13.01 1.97 -34.93
N ALA A 113 -12.00 2.70 -34.42
CA ALA A 113 -11.77 4.11 -34.76
C ALA A 113 -10.65 4.32 -35.76
N PHE A 114 -9.52 3.61 -35.61
CA PHE A 114 -8.32 3.83 -36.42
C PHE A 114 -7.49 2.57 -36.69
N PRO A 115 -8.08 1.45 -37.16
CA PRO A 115 -7.38 0.17 -37.29
C PRO A 115 -6.14 0.21 -38.17
N LEU A 116 -6.19 0.86 -39.33
CA LEU A 116 -5.04 0.97 -40.22
C LEU A 116 -3.91 1.82 -39.62
N LEU A 117 -4.26 2.89 -38.91
CA LEU A 117 -3.28 3.77 -38.27
C LEU A 117 -2.59 3.08 -37.08
N ALA A 118 -3.31 2.23 -36.34
CA ALA A 118 -2.71 1.46 -35.25
C ALA A 118 -1.66 0.48 -35.78
N VAL A 119 -1.91 -0.16 -36.93
CA VAL A 119 -0.94 -1.04 -37.61
C VAL A 119 0.23 -0.22 -38.16
N GLU A 120 -0.04 0.87 -38.87
CA GLU A 120 0.99 1.80 -39.40
C GLU A 120 1.93 2.28 -38.28
N ALA A 121 1.37 2.73 -37.16
CA ALA A 121 2.16 3.17 -36.01
C ALA A 121 2.97 2.02 -35.39
N GLN A 122 2.43 0.81 -35.33
CA GLN A 122 3.14 -0.34 -34.77
C GLN A 122 4.32 -0.73 -35.66
N GLU A 123 4.12 -0.87 -36.97
CA GLU A 123 5.17 -1.22 -37.93
C GLU A 123 6.29 -0.17 -37.96
N MET A 124 5.92 1.10 -38.00
CA MET A 124 6.86 2.22 -38.00
C MET A 124 7.72 2.26 -36.72
N LEU A 125 7.08 2.10 -35.56
CA LEU A 125 7.80 2.08 -34.28
C LEU A 125 8.65 0.82 -34.12
N ASP A 126 8.25 -0.30 -34.71
CA ASP A 126 9.01 -1.55 -34.70
C ASP A 126 10.27 -1.45 -35.57
N GLU A 127 10.19 -0.77 -36.72
CA GLU A 127 11.35 -0.48 -37.57
C GLU A 127 12.33 0.46 -36.86
N MET A 128 11.84 1.56 -36.27
CA MET A 128 12.69 2.49 -35.51
C MET A 128 13.37 1.80 -34.31
N ALA A 129 12.69 0.84 -33.68
CA ALA A 129 13.20 0.09 -32.53
C ALA A 129 14.35 -0.87 -32.84
N ARG A 130 14.71 -1.05 -34.12
CA ARG A 130 15.94 -1.75 -34.51
C ARG A 130 17.18 -0.90 -34.31
N GLY A 131 17.05 0.42 -34.44
CA GLY A 131 18.18 1.35 -34.41
C GLY A 131 18.31 2.16 -33.11
N GLU A 132 17.26 2.21 -32.28
CA GLU A 132 17.18 3.11 -31.13
C GLU A 132 16.35 2.54 -29.96
N VAL A 133 16.60 3.01 -28.74
CA VAL A 133 15.78 2.63 -27.57
C VAL A 133 14.39 3.26 -27.63
N ILE A 134 13.39 2.49 -27.21
CA ILE A 134 11.98 2.90 -27.30
C ILE A 134 11.66 4.24 -26.62
N ASP A 135 12.32 4.60 -25.52
CA ASP A 135 12.04 5.86 -24.81
C ASP A 135 12.43 7.09 -25.65
N ARG A 136 13.48 6.99 -26.48
CA ARG A 136 13.86 8.03 -27.44
C ARG A 136 12.93 8.02 -28.65
N ILE A 137 12.57 6.83 -29.14
CA ILE A 137 11.65 6.68 -30.27
C ILE A 137 10.29 7.32 -29.96
N LEU A 138 9.73 7.09 -28.77
CA LEU A 138 8.44 7.65 -28.38
C LEU A 138 8.45 9.19 -28.25
N ARG A 139 9.63 9.81 -28.13
CA ARG A 139 9.82 11.27 -28.12
C ARG A 139 10.18 11.83 -29.50
N SER A 140 10.35 10.99 -30.50
CA SER A 140 10.72 11.43 -31.85
C SER A 140 9.60 12.27 -32.49
N PRO A 141 9.93 13.15 -33.45
CA PRO A 141 8.92 13.89 -34.22
C PRO A 141 7.93 12.96 -34.92
N VAL A 142 8.42 11.84 -35.46
CA VAL A 142 7.61 10.82 -36.14
C VAL A 142 6.57 10.21 -35.20
N ALA A 143 6.99 9.77 -34.01
CA ALA A 143 6.08 9.26 -32.99
C ALA A 143 5.08 10.32 -32.52
N THR A 144 5.50 11.58 -32.42
CA THR A 144 4.61 12.70 -32.06
C THR A 144 3.50 12.91 -33.08
N VAL A 145 3.82 12.87 -34.38
CA VAL A 145 2.82 12.96 -35.47
C VAL A 145 1.86 11.77 -35.43
N MET A 146 2.36 10.54 -35.25
CA MET A 146 1.49 9.36 -35.14
C MET A 146 0.57 9.43 -33.91
N LYS A 147 1.11 9.86 -32.77
CA LYS A 147 0.35 10.07 -31.53
C LYS A 147 -0.80 11.04 -31.75
N GLU A 148 -0.53 12.16 -32.42
CA GLU A 148 -1.55 13.17 -32.73
C GLU A 148 -2.61 12.68 -33.72
N ARG A 149 -2.22 11.97 -34.79
CA ARG A 149 -3.17 11.35 -35.72
C ARG A 149 -4.11 10.37 -35.00
N MET A 150 -3.57 9.53 -34.10
CA MET A 150 -4.38 8.59 -33.31
C MET A 150 -5.30 9.33 -32.34
N ARG A 151 -4.83 10.39 -31.69
CA ARG A 151 -5.63 11.24 -30.79
C ARG A 151 -6.81 11.87 -31.52
N VAL A 152 -6.60 12.49 -32.68
CA VAL A 152 -7.66 13.13 -33.47
C VAL A 152 -8.70 12.10 -33.93
N ALA A 153 -8.26 10.93 -34.40
CA ALA A 153 -9.18 9.85 -34.78
C ALA A 153 -9.97 9.31 -33.58
N ALA A 154 -9.33 9.17 -32.41
CA ALA A 154 -9.97 8.76 -31.17
C ALA A 154 -11.08 9.74 -30.75
N VAL A 155 -10.77 11.03 -30.69
CA VAL A 155 -11.71 12.09 -30.29
C VAL A 155 -12.91 12.10 -31.21
N LYS A 156 -12.68 12.13 -32.54
CA LYS A 156 -13.77 12.12 -33.53
C LYS A 156 -14.71 10.91 -33.37
N HIS A 157 -14.14 9.73 -33.10
CA HIS A 157 -14.94 8.53 -32.88
C HIS A 157 -15.72 8.61 -31.56
N LEU A 158 -15.08 9.07 -30.48
CA LEU A 158 -15.71 9.22 -29.17
C LEU A 158 -16.82 10.27 -29.17
N ASP A 159 -16.68 11.37 -29.90
CA ASP A 159 -17.76 12.36 -30.10
C ASP A 159 -19.01 11.71 -30.69
N ALA A 160 -18.84 10.88 -31.74
CA ALA A 160 -19.95 10.16 -32.37
C ALA A 160 -20.57 9.11 -31.42
N VAL A 161 -19.74 8.41 -30.64
CA VAL A 161 -20.21 7.43 -29.65
C VAL A 161 -20.97 8.10 -28.51
N LEU A 162 -20.46 9.20 -27.96
CA LEU A 162 -21.09 9.94 -26.86
C LEU A 162 -22.42 10.59 -27.29
N ALA A 163 -22.58 10.93 -28.56
CA ALA A 163 -23.84 11.41 -29.12
C ALA A 163 -24.89 10.30 -29.32
N ASN A 164 -24.50 9.03 -29.30
CA ASN A 164 -25.40 7.89 -29.53
C ASN A 164 -25.42 6.93 -28.33
N LYS A 165 -26.51 6.97 -27.55
CA LYS A 165 -26.68 6.14 -26.35
C LYS A 165 -26.41 4.65 -26.58
N LYS A 166 -26.87 4.07 -27.70
CA LYS A 166 -26.67 2.65 -28.00
C LYS A 166 -25.19 2.34 -28.25
N ALA A 167 -24.52 3.16 -29.05
CA ALA A 167 -23.08 3.00 -29.32
C ALA A 167 -22.25 3.17 -28.04
N MET A 168 -22.62 4.11 -27.18
CA MET A 168 -21.99 4.32 -25.88
C MET A 168 -22.13 3.10 -24.98
N GLU A 169 -23.34 2.54 -24.86
CA GLU A 169 -23.58 1.32 -24.06
C GLU A 169 -22.80 0.11 -24.60
N GLU A 170 -22.74 -0.07 -25.93
CA GLU A 170 -21.97 -1.13 -26.58
C GLU A 170 -20.46 -0.99 -26.33
N LEU A 171 -19.91 0.23 -26.43
CA LEU A 171 -18.50 0.51 -26.13
C LEU A 171 -18.17 0.22 -24.66
N LEU A 172 -18.98 0.73 -23.72
CA LEU A 172 -18.77 0.52 -22.28
C LEU A 172 -18.85 -0.97 -21.90
N ALA A 173 -19.80 -1.71 -22.48
CA ALA A 173 -19.92 -3.15 -22.30
C ALA A 173 -18.69 -3.91 -22.86
N GLY A 174 -18.21 -3.49 -24.03
CA GLY A 174 -16.99 -4.04 -24.65
C GLY A 174 -15.75 -3.83 -23.78
N MET A 175 -15.53 -2.60 -23.31
CA MET A 175 -14.39 -2.27 -22.46
C MET A 175 -14.46 -2.98 -21.10
N SER A 176 -15.66 -3.14 -20.53
CA SER A 176 -15.86 -3.79 -19.23
C SER A 176 -15.68 -5.31 -19.26
N ARG A 177 -15.87 -5.97 -20.41
CA ARG A 177 -15.89 -7.44 -20.54
C ARG A 177 -14.62 -8.12 -20.02
N ASN A 178 -13.46 -7.54 -20.32
CA ASN A 178 -12.16 -8.10 -19.94
C ASN A 178 -11.59 -7.52 -18.64
N ARG A 179 -12.28 -6.55 -18.01
CA ARG A 179 -11.81 -5.86 -16.80
C ARG A 179 -11.56 -6.84 -15.65
N PRO A 180 -12.45 -7.80 -15.31
CA PRO A 180 -12.21 -8.74 -14.21
C PRO A 180 -10.96 -9.60 -14.40
N ARG A 181 -10.66 -9.99 -15.64
CA ARG A 181 -9.44 -10.77 -15.94
C ARG A 181 -8.19 -9.94 -15.70
N ARG A 182 -8.21 -8.65 -16.08
CA ARG A 182 -7.06 -7.75 -15.93
C ARG A 182 -6.84 -7.33 -14.48
N THR A 183 -7.91 -7.03 -13.75
CA THR A 183 -7.82 -6.60 -12.34
C THR A 183 -7.46 -7.74 -11.39
N ARG A 184 -7.85 -8.99 -11.68
CA ARG A 184 -7.37 -10.17 -10.92
C ARG A 184 -5.86 -10.36 -10.97
N LEU A 185 -5.20 -9.94 -12.07
CA LEU A 185 -3.74 -9.97 -12.16
C LEU A 185 -3.09 -8.91 -11.24
N MET A 186 -3.81 -7.84 -10.91
CA MET A 186 -3.34 -6.78 -10.02
C MET A 186 -3.63 -7.11 -8.54
N SER A 187 -4.78 -7.70 -8.26
CA SER A 187 -5.22 -8.00 -6.89
C SER A 187 -6.03 -9.28 -6.80
N GLY A 188 -5.54 -10.22 -5.98
CA GLY A 188 -6.28 -11.43 -5.61
C GLY A 188 -7.44 -11.18 -4.64
N PHE A 189 -7.56 -9.96 -4.09
CA PHE A 189 -8.55 -9.60 -3.06
C PHE A 189 -9.81 -8.94 -3.64
N LEU A 190 -9.85 -8.69 -4.94
CA LEU A 190 -11.01 -8.09 -5.62
C LEU A 190 -12.08 -9.15 -5.91
N GLU A 191 -13.17 -9.14 -5.13
CA GLU A 191 -14.31 -10.03 -5.37
C GLU A 191 -15.11 -9.65 -6.62
N LYS A 192 -15.36 -8.35 -6.81
CA LYS A 192 -16.10 -7.80 -7.94
C LYS A 192 -15.42 -6.54 -8.46
N THR A 193 -15.12 -6.52 -9.75
CA THR A 193 -14.65 -5.31 -10.42
C THR A 193 -15.85 -4.51 -10.92
N PRO A 194 -15.98 -3.21 -10.60
CA PRO A 194 -17.05 -2.39 -11.15
C PRO A 194 -16.98 -2.35 -12.67
N THR A 195 -18.07 -2.04 -13.35
CA THR A 195 -18.07 -1.76 -14.79
C THR A 195 -17.48 -0.38 -15.04
N ILE A 196 -16.96 -0.15 -16.26
CA ILE A 196 -16.59 1.20 -16.69
C ILE A 196 -17.88 1.95 -16.96
N ASP A 197 -18.02 3.14 -16.41
CA ASP A 197 -19.21 3.97 -16.54
C ASP A 197 -19.00 5.12 -17.53
N VAL A 198 -20.09 5.84 -17.80
CA VAL A 198 -20.08 6.98 -18.72
C VAL A 198 -19.15 8.11 -18.26
N ASN A 199 -19.01 8.33 -16.95
CA ASN A 199 -18.18 9.40 -16.41
C ASN A 199 -16.69 9.11 -16.62
N THR A 200 -16.29 7.84 -16.47
CA THR A 200 -14.93 7.40 -16.79
C THR A 200 -14.62 7.60 -18.28
N LEU A 201 -15.55 7.26 -19.17
CA LEU A 201 -15.38 7.49 -20.61
C LEU A 201 -15.33 8.99 -20.96
N ARG A 202 -16.15 9.82 -20.31
CA ARG A 202 -16.10 11.28 -20.47
C ARG A 202 -14.79 11.88 -19.99
N LEU A 203 -14.24 11.38 -18.88
CA LEU A 203 -12.91 11.78 -18.40
C LEU A 203 -11.81 11.40 -19.40
N MET A 204 -11.84 10.17 -19.93
CA MET A 204 -10.92 9.76 -20.99
C MET A 204 -11.02 10.65 -22.23
N HIS A 205 -12.24 10.97 -22.63
CA HIS A 205 -12.51 11.87 -23.75
C HIS A 205 -11.95 13.27 -23.49
N LEU A 206 -12.23 13.86 -22.32
CA LEU A 206 -11.71 15.17 -21.91
C LEU A 206 -10.17 15.22 -22.00
N VAL A 207 -9.48 14.21 -21.45
CA VAL A 207 -8.02 14.13 -21.51
C VAL A 207 -7.54 14.04 -22.96
N LEU A 208 -8.15 13.19 -23.80
CA LEU A 208 -7.78 13.07 -25.22
C LEU A 208 -8.00 14.35 -26.01
N THR A 209 -9.11 15.04 -25.80
CA THR A 209 -9.47 16.25 -26.53
C THR A 209 -8.44 17.36 -26.30
N HIS A 210 -7.85 17.41 -25.10
CA HIS A 210 -6.95 18.47 -24.69
C HIS A 210 -5.49 18.05 -24.49
N ALA A 211 -5.14 16.78 -24.77
CA ALA A 211 -3.78 16.29 -24.64
C ALA A 211 -2.82 17.12 -25.51
N GLU A 212 -1.63 17.40 -24.98
CA GLU A 212 -0.57 18.25 -25.57
C GLU A 212 -0.95 19.73 -25.85
N GLY A 213 -2.23 20.10 -25.69
CA GLY A 213 -2.74 21.47 -25.78
C GLY A 213 -3.11 22.03 -24.41
N ALA A 214 -4.40 22.35 -24.23
CA ALA A 214 -4.92 22.96 -23.00
C ALA A 214 -4.78 22.08 -21.74
N GLY A 215 -4.58 20.76 -21.90
CA GLY A 215 -4.32 19.84 -20.79
C GLY A 215 -2.86 19.86 -20.30
N LYS A 216 -1.90 20.33 -21.11
CA LYS A 216 -0.49 20.37 -20.73
C LYS A 216 -0.23 21.28 -19.50
N PRO A 217 -0.77 22.50 -19.43
CA PRO A 217 -0.65 23.32 -18.22
C PRO A 217 -1.19 22.63 -16.95
N VAL A 218 -2.24 21.81 -17.06
CA VAL A 218 -2.79 21.04 -15.92
C VAL A 218 -1.77 19.98 -15.46
N ALA A 219 -1.19 19.24 -16.41
CA ALA A 219 -0.16 18.24 -16.14
C ALA A 219 1.11 18.87 -15.53
N ASP A 220 1.59 19.98 -16.09
CA ASP A 220 2.77 20.70 -15.60
C ASP A 220 2.55 21.19 -14.15
N ARG A 221 1.34 21.73 -13.84
CA ARG A 221 0.99 22.14 -12.48
C ARG A 221 0.89 20.98 -11.51
N LEU A 222 0.41 19.81 -11.95
CA LEU A 222 0.34 18.62 -11.11
C LEU A 222 1.72 18.15 -10.63
N GLU A 223 2.78 18.37 -11.42
CA GLU A 223 4.16 18.04 -11.01
C GLU A 223 4.63 18.87 -9.80
N GLU A 224 4.08 20.06 -9.60
CA GLU A 224 4.40 20.95 -8.48
C GLU A 224 3.92 20.42 -7.12
N PHE A 225 3.04 19.40 -7.12
CA PHE A 225 2.46 18.83 -5.91
C PHE A 225 3.15 17.50 -5.51
N PRO A 226 3.69 17.41 -4.28
CA PRO A 226 4.29 16.18 -3.77
C PRO A 226 3.21 15.17 -3.34
N ALA A 227 3.63 13.90 -3.22
CA ALA A 227 2.76 12.83 -2.71
C ALA A 227 2.56 12.89 -1.18
N SER A 228 3.45 13.56 -0.45
CA SER A 228 3.40 13.70 1.01
C SER A 228 3.79 15.11 1.44
N CYS A 229 3.20 15.58 2.54
CA CYS A 229 3.56 16.84 3.18
C CYS A 229 4.36 16.57 4.46
N SER A 230 5.29 17.46 4.79
CA SER A 230 6.08 17.41 6.03
C SER A 230 5.29 17.83 7.28
N GLY A 231 4.19 18.58 7.10
CA GLY A 231 3.31 18.99 8.19
C GLY A 231 2.15 19.88 7.74
N GLU A 232 1.34 20.32 8.70
CA GLU A 232 0.10 21.08 8.46
C GLU A 232 0.34 22.45 7.80
N ALA A 233 1.40 23.17 8.17
CA ALA A 233 1.73 24.46 7.57
C ALA A 233 2.07 24.34 6.07
N GLU A 234 2.75 23.26 5.68
CA GLU A 234 3.02 22.98 4.27
C GLU A 234 1.74 22.57 3.53
N ALA A 235 0.89 21.75 4.15
CA ALA A 235 -0.39 21.35 3.56
C ALA A 235 -1.28 22.56 3.28
N ASN A 236 -1.37 23.54 4.19
CA ASN A 236 -2.11 24.79 3.99
C ASN A 236 -1.54 25.59 2.80
N ARG A 237 -0.22 25.80 2.76
CA ARG A 237 0.43 26.53 1.66
C ARG A 237 0.18 25.86 0.30
N LEU A 238 0.22 24.53 0.25
CA LEU A 238 -0.05 23.77 -0.96
C LEU A 238 -1.54 23.82 -1.33
N ALA A 239 -2.45 23.83 -0.37
CA ALA A 239 -3.89 23.98 -0.64
C ALA A 239 -4.21 25.36 -1.22
N ASP A 240 -3.64 26.44 -0.67
CA ASP A 240 -3.78 27.79 -1.21
C ASP A 240 -3.24 27.85 -2.66
N ARG A 241 -2.06 27.27 -2.89
CA ARG A 241 -1.47 27.17 -4.24
C ARG A 241 -2.36 26.37 -5.19
N LEU A 242 -3.02 25.31 -4.70
CA LEU A 242 -3.92 24.49 -5.50
C LEU A 242 -5.17 25.27 -5.91
N LEU A 243 -5.73 26.09 -5.01
CA LEU A 243 -6.84 26.99 -5.34
C LEU A 243 -6.44 27.99 -6.41
N ASP A 244 -5.35 28.73 -6.18
CA ASP A 244 -4.83 29.73 -7.10
C ASP A 244 -4.54 29.12 -8.49
N ALA A 245 -3.92 27.95 -8.52
CA ALA A 245 -3.62 27.25 -9.76
C ALA A 245 -4.90 26.79 -10.47
N THR A 246 -5.90 26.30 -9.72
CA THR A 246 -7.19 25.87 -10.29
C THR A 246 -7.94 27.05 -10.89
N ASP A 247 -8.00 28.19 -10.21
CA ASP A 247 -8.68 29.39 -10.71
C ASP A 247 -7.97 29.97 -11.94
N GLN A 248 -6.63 30.02 -11.93
CA GLN A 248 -5.84 30.42 -13.10
C GLN A 248 -6.06 29.49 -14.31
N LEU A 249 -6.25 28.19 -14.07
CA LEU A 249 -6.56 27.23 -15.13
C LEU A 249 -7.99 27.42 -15.63
N ARG A 250 -8.95 27.69 -14.72
CA ARG A 250 -10.35 27.93 -15.08
C ARG A 250 -10.49 29.06 -16.09
N ASP A 251 -9.80 30.18 -15.86
CA ASP A 251 -9.81 31.32 -16.79
C ASP A 251 -9.20 30.99 -18.17
N ARG A 252 -8.28 30.02 -18.24
CA ARG A 252 -7.51 29.71 -19.46
C ARG A 252 -8.11 28.57 -20.26
N CYS A 253 -8.65 27.55 -19.62
CA CYS A 253 -9.08 26.30 -20.27
C CYS A 253 -10.48 25.82 -19.89
N GLY A 254 -11.20 26.54 -19.03
CA GLY A 254 -12.58 26.22 -18.62
C GLY A 254 -12.66 25.29 -17.41
N ASP A 255 -13.87 25.16 -16.86
CA ASP A 255 -14.14 24.48 -15.59
C ASP A 255 -13.73 23.00 -15.59
N ASP A 256 -14.12 22.24 -16.61
CA ASP A 256 -13.90 20.79 -16.64
C ASP A 256 -12.41 20.42 -16.58
N LEU A 257 -11.56 21.15 -17.31
CA LEU A 257 -10.11 20.94 -17.29
C LEU A 257 -9.46 21.46 -16.00
N ALA A 258 -9.91 22.61 -15.49
CA ALA A 258 -9.38 23.16 -14.25
C ALA A 258 -9.63 22.19 -13.08
N ASN A 259 -10.83 21.60 -13.00
CA ASN A 259 -11.20 20.64 -11.95
C ASN A 259 -10.41 19.32 -12.03
N LEU A 260 -9.74 19.03 -13.14
CA LEU A 260 -8.86 17.86 -13.23
C LEU A 260 -7.63 17.99 -12.34
N LEU A 261 -7.13 19.20 -12.08
CA LEU A 261 -5.96 19.43 -11.22
C LEU A 261 -6.19 18.94 -9.78
N PRO A 262 -7.18 19.45 -9.02
CA PRO A 262 -7.40 19.02 -7.64
C PRO A 262 -7.78 17.53 -7.56
N LEU A 263 -8.54 17.02 -8.54
CA LEU A 263 -8.84 15.59 -8.64
C LEU A 263 -7.57 14.75 -8.81
N SER A 264 -6.60 15.24 -9.59
CA SER A 264 -5.33 14.55 -9.82
C SER A 264 -4.39 14.63 -8.61
N VAL A 265 -4.40 15.74 -7.86
CA VAL A 265 -3.69 15.82 -6.57
C VAL A 265 -4.22 14.76 -5.59
N LEU A 266 -5.53 14.52 -5.56
CA LEU A 266 -6.12 13.48 -4.74
C LEU A 266 -5.87 12.06 -5.28
N THR A 267 -6.03 11.83 -6.58
CA THR A 267 -6.02 10.47 -7.17
C THR A 267 -4.63 10.00 -7.54
N VAL A 268 -3.84 10.83 -8.23
CA VAL A 268 -2.49 10.51 -8.70
C VAL A 268 -1.47 10.69 -7.58
N LYS A 269 -1.48 11.84 -6.88
CA LYS A 269 -0.51 12.11 -5.81
C LYS A 269 -0.92 11.52 -4.46
N ARG A 270 -2.20 11.20 -4.26
CA ARG A 270 -2.76 10.73 -2.96
C ARG A 270 -2.49 11.70 -1.82
N ASN A 271 -2.44 12.99 -2.11
CA ASN A 271 -2.17 14.01 -1.11
C ASN A 271 -3.47 14.42 -0.39
N TYR A 272 -3.93 13.55 0.53
CA TYR A 272 -5.18 13.73 1.27
C TYR A 272 -5.25 15.01 2.12
N PRO A 273 -4.17 15.45 2.82
CA PRO A 273 -4.20 16.69 3.59
C PRO A 273 -4.49 17.92 2.70
N VAL A 274 -3.81 18.04 1.56
CA VAL A 274 -4.01 19.14 0.62
C VAL A 274 -5.41 19.11 0.01
N ALA A 275 -5.89 17.92 -0.38
CA ALA A 275 -7.23 17.76 -0.93
C ALA A 275 -8.33 18.13 0.09
N ALA A 276 -8.15 17.78 1.37
CA ALA A 276 -9.10 18.12 2.43
C ALA A 276 -9.19 19.63 2.65
N LEU A 277 -8.04 20.31 2.72
CA LEU A 277 -7.99 21.76 2.87
C LEU A 277 -8.55 22.47 1.64
N TYR A 278 -8.27 21.97 0.43
CA TYR A 278 -8.89 22.48 -0.80
C TYR A 278 -10.42 22.42 -0.74
N ILE A 279 -11.01 21.28 -0.32
CA ILE A 279 -12.47 21.15 -0.17
C ILE A 279 -13.00 22.21 0.82
N ARG A 280 -12.32 22.38 1.95
CA ARG A 280 -12.73 23.33 2.99
C ARG A 280 -12.64 24.80 2.53
N GLN A 281 -11.57 25.15 1.82
CA GLN A 281 -11.25 26.52 1.45
C GLN A 281 -11.95 26.99 0.16
N SER A 282 -12.20 26.08 -0.79
CA SER A 282 -12.87 26.40 -2.07
C SER A 282 -14.33 26.86 -1.92
N GLY A 283 -14.90 26.78 -0.71
CA GLY A 283 -16.30 27.13 -0.46
C GLY A 283 -17.29 26.19 -1.15
N VAL A 284 -16.81 25.03 -1.63
CA VAL A 284 -17.62 23.98 -2.20
C VAL A 284 -18.56 23.44 -1.12
N ASP A 285 -19.87 23.60 -1.33
CA ASP A 285 -20.89 23.01 -0.45
C ASP A 285 -20.73 21.46 -0.50
N PRO A 286 -20.26 20.81 0.59
CA PRO A 286 -20.05 19.37 0.61
C PRO A 286 -21.33 18.59 0.28
N GLY A 287 -22.47 19.21 0.57
CA GLY A 287 -23.79 18.64 0.37
C GLY A 287 -24.29 18.65 -1.08
N ARG A 288 -23.60 19.30 -2.04
CA ARG A 288 -24.01 19.32 -3.46
C ARG A 288 -23.47 18.15 -4.28
N GLY A 289 -22.68 17.26 -3.69
CA GLY A 289 -22.10 16.13 -4.42
C GLY A 289 -21.04 16.56 -5.43
N ASP A 290 -20.22 17.53 -5.04
CA ASP A 290 -19.06 17.95 -5.83
C ASP A 290 -18.07 16.80 -6.10
N ALA A 291 -17.34 16.90 -7.21
CA ALA A 291 -16.42 15.87 -7.66
C ALA A 291 -15.29 15.59 -6.66
N MET A 292 -14.76 16.61 -5.96
CA MET A 292 -13.69 16.43 -4.97
C MET A 292 -14.20 15.72 -3.72
N THR A 293 -15.35 16.12 -3.19
CA THR A 293 -15.98 15.44 -2.04
C THR A 293 -16.35 14.00 -2.38
N ALA A 294 -16.91 13.76 -3.57
CA ALA A 294 -17.23 12.42 -4.05
C ALA A 294 -15.97 11.56 -4.27
N ALA A 295 -14.87 12.14 -4.77
CA ALA A 295 -13.61 11.44 -4.91
C ALA A 295 -13.00 11.06 -3.55
N LEU A 296 -12.95 11.99 -2.59
CA LEU A 296 -12.42 11.71 -1.24
C LEU A 296 -13.23 10.63 -0.54
N THR A 297 -14.57 10.71 -0.65
CA THR A 297 -15.50 9.68 -0.14
C THR A 297 -15.24 8.33 -0.83
N GLY A 298 -15.05 8.31 -2.14
CA GLY A 298 -14.72 7.11 -2.92
C GLY A 298 -13.42 6.46 -2.47
N HIS A 299 -12.37 7.25 -2.19
CA HIS A 299 -11.11 6.77 -1.62
C HIS A 299 -11.32 6.15 -0.24
N PHE A 300 -12.05 6.82 0.65
CA PHE A 300 -12.37 6.31 1.99
C PHE A 300 -13.07 4.96 1.93
N ILE A 301 -14.15 4.86 1.14
CA ILE A 301 -14.92 3.62 0.98
C ILE A 301 -14.04 2.52 0.38
N GLY A 302 -13.28 2.84 -0.67
CA GLY A 302 -12.39 1.89 -1.34
C GLY A 302 -11.34 1.31 -0.40
N VAL A 303 -10.64 2.15 0.36
CA VAL A 303 -9.61 1.71 1.31
C VAL A 303 -10.21 0.89 2.46
N THR A 304 -11.34 1.34 3.03
CA THR A 304 -12.04 0.63 4.10
C THR A 304 -12.47 -0.78 3.66
N ARG A 305 -13.02 -0.89 2.45
CA ARG A 305 -13.44 -2.19 1.89
C ARG A 305 -12.28 -3.06 1.45
N ALA A 306 -11.19 -2.47 0.93
CA ALA A 306 -9.98 -3.23 0.59
C ALA A 306 -9.30 -3.81 1.84
N LEU A 307 -9.26 -3.05 2.94
CA LEU A 307 -8.75 -3.51 4.24
C LEU A 307 -9.51 -4.75 4.73
N THR A 308 -10.84 -4.67 4.75
CA THR A 308 -11.70 -5.77 5.21
C THR A 308 -11.67 -6.98 4.28
N ALA A 309 -11.58 -6.78 2.97
CA ALA A 309 -11.39 -7.86 2.00
C ALA A 309 -10.04 -8.56 2.19
N ALA A 310 -8.95 -7.82 2.42
CA ALA A 310 -7.63 -8.39 2.67
C ALA A 310 -7.59 -9.20 3.98
N LEU A 311 -8.15 -8.66 5.08
CA LEU A 311 -8.28 -9.38 6.35
C LEU A 311 -9.12 -10.66 6.19
N THR A 312 -10.19 -10.58 5.41
CA THR A 312 -11.07 -11.73 5.11
C THR A 312 -10.32 -12.86 4.40
N VAL A 313 -9.42 -12.54 3.48
CA VAL A 313 -8.64 -13.54 2.74
C VAL A 313 -7.54 -14.14 3.62
N ILE A 314 -6.81 -13.32 4.38
CA ILE A 314 -5.72 -13.79 5.25
C ILE A 314 -6.25 -14.72 6.35
N LEU A 315 -7.43 -14.43 6.89
CA LEU A 315 -8.05 -15.23 7.95
C LEU A 315 -8.98 -16.33 7.42
N LYS A 316 -9.03 -16.58 6.11
CA LYS A 316 -9.94 -17.56 5.50
C LYS A 316 -9.76 -18.98 6.03
N LEU A 317 -8.53 -19.35 6.43
CA LEU A 317 -8.28 -20.66 7.02
C LEU A 317 -8.97 -20.82 8.37
N ASN A 318 -8.99 -19.76 9.19
CA ASN A 318 -9.62 -19.77 10.51
C ASN A 318 -11.15 -19.92 10.45
N ASP A 319 -11.78 -19.50 9.34
CA ASP A 319 -13.21 -19.75 9.11
C ASP A 319 -13.52 -21.25 8.89
N ARG A 320 -12.57 -21.98 8.31
CA ARG A 320 -12.73 -23.39 7.94
C ARG A 320 -12.25 -24.32 9.05
N VAL A 321 -11.18 -23.93 9.72
CA VAL A 321 -10.52 -24.69 10.78
C VAL A 321 -10.22 -23.70 11.91
N PRO A 322 -11.15 -23.52 12.86
CA PRO A 322 -10.95 -22.65 14.03
C PRO A 322 -9.66 -23.01 14.77
N GLY A 323 -9.00 -21.99 15.34
CA GLY A 323 -7.72 -22.16 16.01
C GLY A 323 -6.53 -22.43 15.09
N SER A 324 -6.64 -22.28 13.77
CA SER A 324 -5.50 -22.45 12.86
C SER A 324 -4.48 -21.32 12.99
N ALA A 325 -3.19 -21.67 12.82
CA ALA A 325 -2.13 -20.68 12.87
C ALA A 325 -2.31 -19.58 11.80
N ILE A 326 -2.08 -18.33 12.19
CA ILE A 326 -2.16 -17.16 11.31
C ILE A 326 -0.81 -17.00 10.62
N ARG A 327 -0.76 -17.09 9.28
CA ARG A 327 0.50 -17.03 8.53
C ARG A 327 0.42 -16.16 7.27
N PRO A 328 0.17 -14.84 7.40
CA PRO A 328 0.26 -13.94 6.27
C PRO A 328 1.70 -13.86 5.77
N SER A 329 1.87 -13.84 4.46
CA SER A 329 3.14 -13.51 3.82
C SER A 329 3.58 -12.08 4.16
N ALA A 330 4.89 -11.79 4.06
CA ALA A 330 5.41 -10.44 4.27
C ALA A 330 4.75 -9.39 3.36
N LYS A 331 4.42 -9.78 2.12
CA LYS A 331 3.70 -8.93 1.16
C LYS A 331 2.28 -8.60 1.64
N GLU A 332 1.59 -9.56 2.25
CA GLU A 332 0.24 -9.36 2.80
C GLU A 332 0.26 -8.44 4.02
N LYS A 333 1.23 -8.62 4.94
CA LYS A 333 1.42 -7.72 6.09
C LYS A 333 1.69 -6.28 5.64
N ALA A 334 2.68 -6.09 4.76
CA ALA A 334 3.02 -4.77 4.25
C ALA A 334 1.84 -4.09 3.53
N ARG A 335 1.03 -4.86 2.80
CA ARG A 335 -0.18 -4.37 2.15
C ARG A 335 -1.23 -3.90 3.18
N LEU A 336 -1.49 -4.69 4.22
CA LEU A 336 -2.43 -4.30 5.28
C LEU A 336 -1.96 -3.08 6.05
N GLU A 337 -0.68 -3.00 6.39
CA GLU A 337 -0.09 -1.84 7.05
C GLU A 337 -0.21 -0.57 6.20
N ALA A 338 0.04 -0.67 4.90
CA ALA A 338 -0.17 0.43 3.95
C ALA A 338 -1.65 0.84 3.86
N LEU A 339 -2.58 -0.12 3.88
CA LEU A 339 -4.02 0.17 3.89
C LEU A 339 -4.46 0.86 5.19
N VAL A 340 -3.96 0.40 6.34
CA VAL A 340 -4.24 1.02 7.65
C VAL A 340 -3.67 2.44 7.71
N GLN A 341 -2.43 2.65 7.26
CA GLN A 341 -1.84 4.00 7.18
C GLN A 341 -2.61 4.92 6.23
N ARG A 342 -3.05 4.40 5.08
CA ARG A 342 -3.85 5.17 4.13
C ARG A 342 -5.24 5.51 4.69
N LEU A 343 -5.86 4.58 5.42
CA LEU A 343 -7.15 4.81 6.06
C LEU A 343 -7.05 5.88 7.15
N ASP A 344 -5.98 5.84 7.95
CA ASP A 344 -5.65 6.83 8.97
C ASP A 344 -5.55 8.24 8.36
N GLN A 345 -4.83 8.40 7.25
CA GLN A 345 -4.76 9.66 6.50
C GLN A 345 -6.14 10.12 5.98
N LEU A 346 -6.97 9.18 5.54
CA LEU A 346 -8.32 9.47 5.04
C LEU A 346 -9.30 9.85 6.14
N VAL A 347 -9.19 9.25 7.33
CA VAL A 347 -9.94 9.65 8.54
C VAL A 347 -9.63 11.10 8.88
N HIS A 348 -8.34 11.45 8.96
CA HIS A 348 -7.92 12.83 9.20
C HIS A 348 -8.43 13.78 8.10
N ALA A 349 -8.28 13.41 6.83
CA ALA A 349 -8.73 14.23 5.71
C ALA A 349 -10.26 14.45 5.69
N ALA A 350 -11.06 13.41 5.98
CA ALA A 350 -12.52 13.53 6.03
C ALA A 350 -12.97 14.47 7.15
N THR A 351 -12.33 14.39 8.32
CA THR A 351 -12.57 15.31 9.45
C THR A 351 -12.12 16.73 9.10
N SER A 352 -10.89 16.92 8.58
CA SER A 352 -10.36 18.24 8.23
C SER A 352 -11.15 18.94 7.11
N ALA A 353 -11.77 18.18 6.22
CA ALA A 353 -12.65 18.69 5.16
C ALA A 353 -14.07 19.01 5.66
N GLY A 354 -14.43 18.68 6.91
CA GLY A 354 -15.75 18.88 7.49
C GLY A 354 -16.84 17.93 6.98
N LEU A 355 -16.44 16.81 6.34
CA LEU A 355 -17.40 15.87 5.73
C LEU A 355 -18.15 15.02 6.78
N MET A 356 -17.59 14.91 7.98
CA MET A 356 -18.26 14.23 9.09
C MET A 356 -19.31 15.10 9.78
N GLU A 357 -19.23 16.43 9.64
CA GLU A 357 -20.22 17.36 10.18
C GLU A 357 -21.38 17.61 9.20
N ASP A 358 -21.15 17.37 7.91
CA ASP A 358 -22.17 17.50 6.86
C ASP A 358 -23.12 16.29 6.83
N ARG A 359 -24.41 16.56 7.05
CA ARG A 359 -25.48 15.54 7.12
C ARG A 359 -25.67 14.73 5.84
N ARG A 360 -25.20 15.20 4.69
CA ARG A 360 -25.40 14.52 3.39
C ARG A 360 -24.26 13.56 3.07
N SER A 361 -23.03 13.92 3.39
CA SER A 361 -21.85 13.09 3.14
C SER A 361 -21.55 12.10 4.28
N GLU A 362 -21.79 12.48 5.54
CA GLU A 362 -21.56 11.66 6.73
C GLU A 362 -22.11 10.21 6.65
N PRO A 363 -23.33 9.95 6.11
CA PRO A 363 -23.88 8.60 6.05
C PRO A 363 -23.02 7.63 5.22
N ALA A 364 -22.32 8.11 4.20
CA ALA A 364 -21.47 7.27 3.37
C ALA A 364 -20.25 6.75 4.17
N PHE A 365 -19.61 7.63 4.94
CA PHE A 365 -18.50 7.30 5.83
C PHE A 365 -18.95 6.36 6.96
N ARG A 366 -20.05 6.70 7.65
CA ARG A 366 -20.62 5.86 8.72
C ARG A 366 -20.99 4.47 8.23
N ASN A 367 -21.64 4.36 7.07
CA ASN A 367 -22.03 3.06 6.53
C ASN A 367 -20.81 2.19 6.19
N ALA A 368 -19.80 2.76 5.52
CA ALA A 368 -18.58 2.04 5.20
C ALA A 368 -17.83 1.60 6.46
N TRP A 369 -17.70 2.49 7.45
CA TRP A 369 -17.06 2.17 8.72
C TRP A 369 -17.81 1.10 9.51
N THR A 370 -19.14 1.21 9.62
CA THR A 370 -19.98 0.25 10.36
C THR A 370 -19.89 -1.15 9.76
N GLN A 371 -19.87 -1.26 8.42
CA GLN A 371 -19.67 -2.54 7.74
C GLN A 371 -18.29 -3.14 8.06
N ALA A 372 -17.25 -2.30 8.08
CA ALA A 372 -15.91 -2.74 8.44
C ALA A 372 -15.78 -3.13 9.91
N ALA A 373 -16.32 -2.33 10.82
CA ALA A 373 -16.35 -2.59 12.25
C ALA A 373 -17.05 -3.91 12.56
N LYS A 374 -18.15 -4.23 11.87
CA LYS A 374 -18.81 -5.54 12.01
C LYS A 374 -17.88 -6.70 11.66
N ILE A 375 -17.17 -6.63 10.53
CA ILE A 375 -16.23 -7.69 10.11
C ILE A 375 -15.06 -7.79 11.10
N ILE A 376 -14.50 -6.65 11.49
CA ILE A 376 -13.34 -6.59 12.38
C ILE A 376 -13.72 -7.11 13.78
N GLY A 377 -14.82 -6.63 14.36
CA GLY A 377 -15.27 -7.03 15.69
C GLY A 377 -15.74 -8.48 15.77
N SER A 378 -16.51 -8.97 14.78
CA SER A 378 -17.06 -10.34 14.85
C SER A 378 -16.07 -11.42 14.45
N ARG A 379 -15.15 -11.13 13.52
CA ARG A 379 -14.27 -12.13 12.93
C ARG A 379 -12.82 -11.94 13.32
N VAL A 380 -12.26 -10.76 13.06
CA VAL A 380 -10.83 -10.50 13.28
C VAL A 380 -10.50 -10.55 14.78
N ALA A 381 -11.30 -9.89 15.61
CA ALA A 381 -11.14 -9.89 17.06
C ALA A 381 -11.36 -11.28 17.67
N ALA A 382 -12.28 -12.08 17.13
CA ALA A 382 -12.50 -13.45 17.59
C ALA A 382 -11.28 -14.35 17.32
N VAL A 383 -10.71 -14.28 16.12
CA VAL A 383 -9.48 -15.04 15.78
C VAL A 383 -8.29 -14.57 16.62
N ALA A 384 -8.14 -13.25 16.80
CA ALA A 384 -7.08 -12.69 17.64
C ALA A 384 -7.22 -13.16 19.09
N MET A 385 -8.42 -13.10 19.68
CA MET A 385 -8.69 -13.61 21.03
C MET A 385 -8.31 -15.08 21.17
N GLU A 386 -8.80 -15.94 20.26
CA GLU A 386 -8.55 -17.37 20.31
C GLU A 386 -7.05 -17.69 20.21
N ARG A 387 -6.35 -17.07 19.25
CA ARG A 387 -4.92 -17.33 19.03
C ARG A 387 -4.06 -16.75 20.15
N SER A 388 -4.37 -15.56 20.67
CA SER A 388 -3.68 -14.97 21.81
C SER A 388 -3.86 -15.80 23.08
N ALA A 389 -5.06 -16.32 23.34
CA ALA A 389 -5.31 -17.25 24.44
C ALA A 389 -4.52 -18.56 24.30
N GLN A 390 -4.47 -19.14 23.09
CA GLN A 390 -3.68 -20.35 22.84
C GLN A 390 -2.18 -20.10 23.00
N ALA A 391 -1.67 -18.96 22.52
CA ALA A 391 -0.28 -18.55 22.71
C ALA A 391 0.06 -18.39 24.20
N ALA A 392 -0.84 -17.77 24.97
CA ALA A 392 -0.68 -17.59 26.40
C ALA A 392 -0.76 -18.90 27.19
N ALA A 393 -1.55 -19.88 26.75
CA ALA A 393 -1.62 -21.20 27.36
C ALA A 393 -0.44 -22.12 27.01
N ALA A 394 0.32 -21.81 25.96
CA ALA A 394 1.39 -22.64 25.41
C ALA A 394 2.68 -22.61 26.25
N ARG A 395 2.63 -23.34 27.38
CA ARG A 395 3.63 -23.29 28.45
C ARG A 395 4.98 -23.89 28.10
N ARG A 396 5.01 -24.99 27.35
CA ARG A 396 6.24 -25.75 27.05
C ARG A 396 6.79 -25.46 25.65
N GLN A 397 5.91 -25.35 24.67
CA GLN A 397 6.30 -25.11 23.27
C GLN A 397 5.60 -23.86 22.79
N PRO A 398 6.34 -22.87 22.25
CA PRO A 398 5.74 -21.66 21.71
C PRO A 398 4.86 -22.01 20.51
N VAL A 399 3.77 -21.26 20.34
CA VAL A 399 3.01 -21.33 19.09
C VAL A 399 3.85 -20.78 17.94
N ILE A 400 3.73 -21.44 16.80
CA ILE A 400 4.47 -21.17 15.56
C ILE A 400 4.23 -19.78 14.96
N ASP A 401 3.14 -19.12 15.33
CA ASP A 401 2.63 -17.87 14.76
C ASP A 401 2.60 -16.74 15.80
N HIS A 402 3.38 -16.83 16.88
CA HIS A 402 3.36 -15.84 17.96
C HIS A 402 3.57 -14.39 17.47
N ALA A 403 4.53 -14.18 16.56
CA ALA A 403 4.77 -12.85 15.99
C ALA A 403 3.61 -12.34 15.12
N ASP A 404 2.89 -13.24 14.45
CA ASP A 404 1.69 -12.92 13.67
C ASP A 404 0.51 -12.54 14.57
N ILE A 405 0.39 -13.18 15.73
CA ILE A 405 -0.63 -12.86 16.75
C ILE A 405 -0.41 -11.46 17.29
N VAL A 406 0.81 -11.15 17.74
CA VAL A 406 1.16 -9.81 18.25
C VAL A 406 0.95 -8.73 17.18
N TRP A 407 1.29 -9.04 15.92
CA TRP A 407 1.01 -8.14 14.80
C TRP A 407 -0.49 -7.90 14.59
N LEU A 408 -1.32 -8.93 14.67
CA LEU A 408 -2.77 -8.80 14.50
C LEU A 408 -3.40 -7.99 15.65
N ASP A 409 -2.97 -8.21 16.89
CA ASP A 409 -3.42 -7.45 18.06
C ASP A 409 -3.07 -5.96 17.92
N ARG A 410 -1.87 -5.63 17.42
CA ARG A 410 -1.48 -4.23 17.13
C ARG A 410 -2.36 -3.61 16.06
N LEU A 411 -2.69 -4.37 15.01
CA LEU A 411 -3.58 -3.90 13.95
C LEU A 411 -4.98 -3.58 14.49
N LEU A 412 -5.54 -4.47 15.32
CA LEU A 412 -6.83 -4.25 15.99
C LEU A 412 -6.80 -3.04 16.91
N TRP A 413 -5.71 -2.86 17.67
CA TRP A 413 -5.57 -1.73 18.57
C TRP A 413 -5.41 -0.41 17.83
N ARG A 414 -4.70 -0.40 16.70
CA ARG A 414 -4.64 0.77 15.82
C ARG A 414 -6.00 1.10 15.20
N TRP A 415 -6.78 0.09 14.80
CA TRP A 415 -8.15 0.28 14.35
C TRP A 415 -9.06 0.89 15.43
N GLN A 416 -8.90 0.46 16.69
CA GLN A 416 -9.61 1.05 17.82
C GLN A 416 -9.25 2.53 18.00
N GLY A 417 -7.96 2.89 17.92
CA GLY A 417 -7.49 4.27 17.96
C GLY A 417 -8.14 5.12 16.86
N MET A 418 -8.07 4.68 15.59
CA MET A 418 -8.70 5.37 14.48
C MET A 418 -10.21 5.51 14.65
N SER A 419 -10.90 4.49 15.18
CA SER A 419 -12.35 4.53 15.43
C SER A 419 -12.70 5.63 16.43
N ARG A 420 -11.93 5.75 17.51
CA ARG A 420 -12.09 6.79 18.52
C ARG A 420 -11.84 8.16 17.94
N ASP A 421 -10.74 8.32 17.21
CA ASP A 421 -10.33 9.61 16.64
C ASP A 421 -11.31 10.08 15.56
N PHE A 422 -11.98 9.14 14.89
CA PHE A 422 -13.06 9.44 13.92
C PHE A 422 -14.44 9.65 14.57
N GLY A 423 -14.56 9.51 15.90
CA GLY A 423 -15.80 9.76 16.64
C GLY A 423 -16.79 8.57 16.67
N PHE A 424 -16.32 7.35 16.39
CA PHE A 424 -17.14 6.14 16.46
C PHE A 424 -16.99 5.38 17.79
N GLU A 425 -18.04 4.64 18.15
CA GLU A 425 -18.06 3.81 19.33
C GLU A 425 -17.05 2.65 19.23
N THR A 426 -16.37 2.36 20.34
CA THR A 426 -15.33 1.32 20.41
C THR A 426 -15.59 0.28 21.50
N TYR A 427 -16.80 0.25 22.07
CA TYR A 427 -17.16 -0.57 23.23
C TYR A 427 -16.77 -2.05 23.05
N ASP A 428 -17.11 -2.65 21.91
CA ASP A 428 -16.83 -4.07 21.65
C ASP A 428 -15.33 -4.39 21.67
N LEU A 429 -14.49 -3.49 21.14
CA LEU A 429 -13.03 -3.67 21.11
C LEU A 429 -12.40 -3.39 22.48
N VAL A 430 -12.96 -2.45 23.26
CA VAL A 430 -12.52 -2.24 24.64
C VAL A 430 -12.84 -3.46 25.49
N LYS A 431 -14.07 -4.00 25.39
CA LYS A 431 -14.47 -5.23 26.08
C LYS A 431 -13.65 -6.44 25.65
N TRP A 432 -13.37 -6.56 24.35
CA TRP A 432 -12.47 -7.58 23.82
C TRP A 432 -11.07 -7.48 24.44
N ARG A 433 -10.49 -6.28 24.49
CA ARG A 433 -9.19 -6.05 25.15
C ARG A 433 -9.22 -6.45 26.62
N GLU A 434 -10.23 -6.03 27.37
CA GLU A 434 -10.37 -6.34 28.79
C GLU A 434 -10.43 -7.86 29.02
N SER A 435 -11.27 -8.55 28.23
CA SER A 435 -11.39 -10.01 28.28
C SER A 435 -10.07 -10.71 27.95
N LEU A 436 -9.32 -10.18 26.97
CA LEU A 436 -8.02 -10.74 26.60
C LEU A 436 -7.01 -10.53 27.73
N LEU A 437 -6.93 -9.33 28.31
CA LEU A 437 -6.02 -9.04 29.42
C LEU A 437 -6.32 -9.90 30.65
N GLU A 438 -7.59 -10.18 30.94
CA GLU A 438 -7.99 -11.12 32.00
C GLU A 438 -7.50 -12.55 31.71
N GLU A 439 -7.64 -13.04 30.48
CA GLU A 439 -7.14 -14.35 30.06
C GLU A 439 -5.61 -14.41 30.13
N LEU A 440 -4.91 -13.36 29.68
CA LEU A 440 -3.44 -13.28 29.78
C LEU A 440 -3.00 -13.31 31.25
N ARG A 441 -3.66 -12.54 32.12
CA ARG A 441 -3.39 -12.53 33.56
C ARG A 441 -3.58 -13.91 34.18
N ALA A 442 -4.67 -14.60 33.86
CA ALA A 442 -4.91 -15.96 34.34
C ALA A 442 -3.82 -16.94 33.86
N ASN A 443 -3.28 -16.75 32.65
CA ASN A 443 -2.17 -17.56 32.15
C ASN A 443 -0.82 -17.19 32.77
N VAL A 444 -0.59 -15.93 33.18
CA VAL A 444 0.57 -15.57 34.02
C VAL A 444 0.50 -16.26 35.37
N GLU A 445 -0.65 -16.26 36.03
CA GLU A 445 -0.83 -16.97 37.31
C GLU A 445 -0.58 -18.48 37.18
N LYS A 446 -0.99 -19.10 36.06
CA LYS A 446 -0.67 -20.50 35.74
C LYS A 446 0.82 -20.69 35.44
N ALA A 447 1.45 -19.77 34.72
CA ALA A 447 2.88 -19.82 34.39
C ALA A 447 3.75 -19.77 35.65
N MET A 448 3.32 -19.01 36.67
CA MET A 448 3.98 -18.89 37.97
C MET A 448 3.82 -20.12 38.89
N LYS A 449 2.98 -21.10 38.54
CA LYS A 449 2.81 -22.36 39.30
C LYS A 449 3.72 -23.46 38.75
N PHE A 450 4.98 -23.50 39.16
CA PHE A 450 5.96 -24.52 38.74
C PHE A 450 6.62 -25.24 39.91
N GLU A 451 7.06 -26.47 39.64
CA GLU A 451 7.71 -27.36 40.61
C GLU A 451 9.24 -27.21 40.58
N GLU A 452 9.94 -27.83 41.53
CA GLU A 452 11.40 -27.75 41.61
C GLU A 452 12.13 -28.26 40.38
N THR A 453 11.56 -29.25 39.70
CA THR A 453 12.16 -29.90 38.53
C THR A 453 11.84 -29.23 37.20
N ASP A 454 11.01 -28.17 37.21
CA ASP A 454 10.62 -27.50 35.98
C ASP A 454 11.79 -26.65 35.40
N PRO A 455 11.97 -26.63 34.06
CA PRO A 455 12.99 -25.81 33.42
C PRO A 455 12.65 -24.32 33.56
N LEU A 456 13.44 -23.59 34.35
CA LEU A 456 13.19 -22.17 34.68
C LEU A 456 13.37 -21.24 33.47
N ASP A 457 14.28 -21.52 32.54
CA ASP A 457 14.42 -20.71 31.32
C ASP A 457 13.15 -20.75 30.46
N GLU A 458 12.57 -21.94 30.24
CA GLU A 458 11.31 -22.09 29.49
C GLU A 458 10.15 -21.33 30.16
N ARG A 459 10.19 -21.20 31.49
CA ARG A 459 9.21 -20.41 32.27
C ARG A 459 9.39 -18.91 32.02
N MET A 460 10.61 -18.41 32.02
CA MET A 460 10.88 -17.01 31.67
C MET A 460 10.48 -16.72 30.22
N GLU A 461 10.84 -17.59 29.28
CA GLU A 461 10.42 -17.47 27.88
C GLU A 461 8.89 -17.46 27.73
N HIS A 462 8.17 -18.24 28.55
CA HIS A 462 6.72 -18.24 28.55
C HIS A 462 6.15 -16.92 29.05
N LEU A 463 6.69 -16.34 30.12
CA LEU A 463 6.31 -15.01 30.61
C LEU A 463 6.58 -13.93 29.58
N LEU A 464 7.73 -13.96 28.90
CA LEU A 464 8.09 -13.03 27.83
C LEU A 464 7.11 -13.09 26.66
N ARG A 465 6.66 -14.29 26.27
CA ARG A 465 5.62 -14.43 25.24
C ARG A 465 4.29 -13.79 25.67
N ILE A 466 3.89 -13.97 26.92
CA ILE A 466 2.66 -13.32 27.42
C ILE A 466 2.86 -11.80 27.48
N ASP A 467 4.04 -11.32 27.88
CA ASP A 467 4.40 -9.90 27.89
C ASP A 467 4.38 -9.28 26.50
N GLY A 468 4.85 -9.99 25.47
CA GLY A 468 4.79 -9.52 24.08
C GLY A 468 3.37 -9.25 23.59
N ILE A 469 2.38 -10.03 24.03
CA ILE A 469 0.96 -9.81 23.73
C ILE A 469 0.40 -8.67 24.60
N ALA A 470 0.63 -8.70 25.91
CA ALA A 470 0.16 -7.68 26.85
C ALA A 470 0.70 -6.27 26.51
N GLY A 471 1.96 -6.21 26.05
CA GLY A 471 2.67 -5.00 25.68
C GLY A 471 2.01 -4.23 24.52
N VAL A 472 1.27 -4.91 23.65
CA VAL A 472 0.45 -4.25 22.60
C VAL A 472 -0.53 -3.25 23.21
N PHE A 473 -1.03 -3.55 24.41
CA PHE A 473 -2.03 -2.77 25.12
C PHE A 473 -1.44 -1.87 26.21
N GLY A 474 -0.11 -1.67 26.18
CA GLY A 474 0.63 -0.91 27.20
C GLY A 474 0.60 -1.57 28.57
N GLN A 475 0.39 -2.88 28.65
CA GLN A 475 0.44 -3.65 29.90
C GLN A 475 1.74 -4.44 29.98
N ARG A 476 2.15 -4.77 31.21
CA ARG A 476 3.36 -5.54 31.49
C ARG A 476 3.01 -6.67 32.44
N VAL A 477 3.56 -7.85 32.23
CA VAL A 477 3.30 -9.02 33.11
C VAL A 477 3.82 -8.78 34.53
N SER A 478 4.85 -7.95 34.68
CA SER A 478 5.40 -7.52 35.98
C SER A 478 4.33 -6.93 36.90
N ALA A 479 3.34 -6.21 36.34
CA ALA A 479 2.24 -5.62 37.10
C ALA A 479 1.23 -6.65 37.66
N TRP A 480 1.26 -7.89 37.17
CA TRP A 480 0.34 -8.96 37.58
C TRP A 480 0.99 -9.97 38.53
N ILE A 481 2.31 -9.92 38.68
CA ILE A 481 3.07 -10.85 39.52
C ILE A 481 3.11 -10.30 40.95
N PRO A 482 2.65 -11.07 41.96
CA PRO A 482 2.76 -10.65 43.35
C PRO A 482 4.21 -10.52 43.80
N THR A 483 4.55 -9.43 44.51
CA THR A 483 5.90 -9.14 45.00
C THR A 483 6.46 -10.22 45.95
N PHE A 484 5.58 -10.96 46.64
CA PHE A 484 5.95 -12.01 47.60
C PHE A 484 5.93 -13.42 47.00
N SER A 485 5.93 -13.55 45.67
CA SER A 485 5.95 -14.85 45.02
C SER A 485 7.33 -15.50 45.14
N HIS A 486 7.44 -16.54 45.97
CA HIS A 486 8.67 -17.33 46.12
C HIS A 486 9.18 -17.89 44.77
N ASN A 487 8.25 -18.38 43.95
CA ASN A 487 8.55 -18.85 42.60
C ASN A 487 9.12 -17.72 41.72
N MET A 488 8.65 -16.48 41.89
CA MET A 488 9.23 -15.35 41.16
C MET A 488 10.67 -15.09 41.59
N THR A 489 10.92 -14.95 42.89
CA THR A 489 12.27 -14.72 43.42
C THR A 489 13.24 -15.78 42.88
N ARG A 490 12.82 -17.06 42.95
CA ARG A 490 13.61 -18.17 42.43
C ARG A 490 13.90 -18.08 40.93
N LEU A 491 12.91 -17.71 40.12
CA LEU A 491 13.08 -17.56 38.67
C LEU A 491 14.01 -16.40 38.32
N LEU A 492 13.86 -15.24 38.97
CA LEU A 492 14.74 -14.08 38.73
C LEU A 492 16.17 -14.36 39.19
N SER A 493 16.36 -14.95 40.38
CA SER A 493 17.68 -15.32 40.87
C SER A 493 18.38 -16.28 39.93
N HIS A 494 17.68 -17.31 39.44
CA HIS A 494 18.23 -18.25 38.45
C HIS A 494 18.73 -17.52 37.19
N ARG A 495 17.95 -16.57 36.65
CA ARG A 495 18.31 -15.83 35.43
C ARG A 495 19.47 -14.86 35.67
N LEU A 496 19.51 -14.20 36.82
CA LEU A 496 20.61 -13.30 37.21
C LEU A 496 21.92 -14.03 37.51
N GLU A 497 21.86 -15.23 38.11
CA GLU A 497 23.03 -16.06 38.45
C GLU A 497 23.66 -16.74 37.24
N ARG A 498 22.86 -17.11 36.23
CA ARG A 498 23.35 -17.82 35.04
C ARG A 498 24.31 -16.99 34.18
N GLY A 499 24.30 -15.65 34.31
CA GLY A 499 25.31 -14.77 33.71
C GLY A 499 25.30 -14.70 32.17
N GLY A 500 24.15 -14.95 31.53
CA GLY A 500 23.97 -14.79 30.08
C GLY A 500 23.49 -13.39 29.69
N GLU A 501 23.60 -13.03 28.41
CA GLU A 501 23.00 -11.80 27.89
C GLU A 501 21.47 -11.83 28.10
N LEU A 502 20.97 -10.89 28.91
CA LEU A 502 19.53 -10.70 29.12
C LEU A 502 18.99 -9.84 27.99
N GLY A 503 17.92 -10.32 27.34
CA GLY A 503 17.21 -9.50 26.36
C GLY A 503 16.61 -8.24 27.00
N ALA A 504 16.42 -7.17 26.23
CA ALA A 504 15.89 -5.90 26.75
C ALA A 504 14.52 -6.06 27.45
N GLU A 505 13.64 -6.92 26.91
CA GLU A 505 12.33 -7.19 27.50
C GLU A 505 12.43 -7.95 28.83
N GLU A 506 13.34 -8.93 28.89
CA GLU A 506 13.63 -9.71 30.11
C GLU A 506 14.22 -8.83 31.21
N GLN A 507 15.21 -8.01 30.87
CA GLN A 507 15.82 -7.06 31.79
C GLN A 507 14.76 -6.10 32.36
N ALA A 508 13.88 -5.59 31.52
CA ALA A 508 12.85 -4.68 31.96
C ALA A 508 11.81 -5.35 32.89
N ILE A 509 11.50 -6.65 32.72
CA ILE A 509 10.66 -7.39 33.69
C ILE A 509 11.39 -7.54 35.03
N ILE A 510 12.68 -7.91 35.00
CA ILE A 510 13.51 -8.03 36.22
C ILE A 510 13.54 -6.69 36.96
N ASP A 511 13.76 -5.60 36.24
CA ASP A 511 13.86 -4.25 36.80
C ASP A 511 12.56 -3.80 37.47
N ASP A 512 11.41 -4.01 36.82
CA ASP A 512 10.09 -3.68 37.37
C ASP A 512 9.84 -4.44 38.70
N LEU A 513 10.19 -5.72 38.74
CA LEU A 513 9.96 -6.59 39.90
C LEU A 513 10.95 -6.28 41.05
N VAL A 514 12.21 -6.00 40.74
CA VAL A 514 13.21 -5.55 41.73
C VAL A 514 12.82 -4.19 42.31
N ALA A 515 12.33 -3.26 41.50
CA ALA A 515 11.81 -1.97 41.98
C ALA A 515 10.62 -2.16 42.94
N THR A 516 9.74 -3.11 42.64
CA THR A 516 8.61 -3.47 43.51
C THR A 516 9.10 -4.11 44.82
N ALA A 517 10.08 -5.01 44.75
CA ALA A 517 10.71 -5.62 45.92
C ALA A 517 11.37 -4.58 46.84
N ARG A 518 12.12 -3.62 46.27
CA ARG A 518 12.71 -2.48 47.01
C ARG A 518 11.64 -1.67 47.74
N THR A 519 10.54 -1.40 47.06
CA THR A 519 9.41 -0.65 47.65
C THR A 519 8.81 -1.40 48.85
N GLU A 520 8.60 -2.71 48.74
CA GLU A 520 8.03 -3.52 49.83
C GLU A 520 8.99 -3.69 51.02
N VAL A 521 10.27 -3.91 50.76
CA VAL A 521 11.31 -3.93 51.81
C VAL A 521 11.39 -2.56 52.51
N GLY A 522 11.29 -1.47 51.76
CA GLY A 522 11.31 -0.11 52.28
C GLY A 522 10.12 0.23 53.20
N LYS A 523 8.94 -0.34 52.93
CA LYS A 523 7.75 -0.21 53.80
C LYS A 523 7.92 -0.89 55.15
N SER A 524 8.73 -1.96 55.22
CA SER A 524 8.83 -2.80 56.41
C SER A 524 10.01 -2.40 57.29
N ARG A 525 9.74 -1.68 58.38
CA ARG A 525 10.77 -1.10 59.27
C ARG A 525 11.48 -2.13 60.17
N TYR A 526 10.82 -3.22 60.54
CA TYR A 526 11.30 -4.16 61.56
C TYR A 526 11.45 -5.60 61.09
N TRP A 527 10.87 -5.98 59.96
CA TRP A 527 11.01 -7.31 59.34
C TRP A 527 11.24 -7.12 57.85
N LYS A 528 12.44 -7.46 57.37
CA LYS A 528 12.76 -7.51 55.94
C LYS A 528 12.82 -8.97 55.50
N SER A 529 12.22 -9.30 54.36
CA SER A 529 12.35 -10.65 53.80
C SER A 529 13.76 -10.84 53.27
N ASN A 530 14.48 -11.86 53.78
CA ASN A 530 15.84 -12.18 53.32
C ASN A 530 15.85 -12.51 51.82
N GLU A 531 14.86 -13.27 51.34
CA GLU A 531 14.72 -13.61 49.91
C GLU A 531 14.63 -12.39 49.00
N LEU A 532 13.94 -11.32 49.42
CA LEU A 532 13.82 -10.09 48.65
C LEU A 532 15.09 -9.24 48.70
N MET A 533 15.76 -9.21 49.86
CA MET A 533 17.06 -8.54 50.01
C MET A 533 18.13 -9.19 49.13
N ASP A 534 18.22 -10.52 49.16
CA ASP A 534 19.18 -11.29 48.37
C ASP A 534 18.98 -11.08 46.87
N LEU A 535 17.73 -11.01 46.41
CA LEU A 535 17.40 -10.70 45.02
C LEU A 535 17.82 -9.27 44.62
N ILE A 536 17.60 -8.27 45.48
CA ILE A 536 18.01 -6.88 45.22
C ILE A 536 19.53 -6.80 45.11
N GLU A 537 20.27 -7.40 46.05
CA GLU A 537 21.74 -7.42 46.06
C GLU A 537 22.30 -8.20 44.87
N LEU A 538 21.65 -9.29 44.45
CA LEU A 538 22.02 -10.03 43.26
C LEU A 538 21.86 -9.18 41.99
N SER A 539 20.73 -8.49 41.84
CA SER A 539 20.48 -7.59 40.70
C SER A 539 21.49 -6.44 40.63
N GLU A 540 21.85 -5.85 41.77
CA GLU A 540 22.85 -4.78 41.85
C GLU A 540 24.24 -5.24 41.46
N ARG A 541 24.65 -6.44 41.91
CA ARG A 541 25.94 -7.03 41.54
C ARG A 541 26.02 -7.33 40.04
N THR A 542 24.98 -7.92 39.47
CA THR A 542 24.97 -8.25 38.03
C THR A 542 25.05 -7.00 37.14
N ARG A 543 24.44 -5.87 37.55
CA ARG A 543 24.54 -4.58 36.84
C ARG A 543 25.89 -3.88 36.93
N GLN A 544 26.75 -4.26 37.89
CA GLN A 544 28.09 -3.68 38.02
C GLN A 544 29.14 -4.44 37.21
N VAL A 545 28.81 -5.64 36.74
CA VAL A 545 29.72 -6.57 36.05
C VAL A 545 29.48 -6.60 34.53
N GLY A 546 28.26 -6.33 34.07
CA GLY A 546 27.94 -6.06 32.66
C GLY A 546 27.98 -4.57 32.36
#